data_AF-A0AB39V4Y9-F1
#
_entry.id   AF-A0AB39V4Y9-F1
#
_cell.length_a   1.000
_cell.length_b   1.000
_cell.length_c   1.000
_cell.angle_alpha   90.00
_cell.angle_beta   90.00
_cell.angle_gamma   90.00
#
_symmetry.space_group_name_H-M   'P 1'
#
loop_
_entity.id
_entity.type
_entity.pdbx_description
1 polymer ?
#
loop_
_entity_poly.entity_id
_entity_poly.type
_entity_poly.pdbx_seq_one_letter_code
_entity_poly.pdbx_strand_id
1 'polypeptide(L)'
;MKSEFFEEWFREIFLRHIEKLKKSVLIVMNNARFHRKRILEKIIRRRHCLFFLPPYSPDLNPIEKVWASLKKKLNDIAHNFNTLEEAVTTALFDKMVRF
;
A
#
# COMPACT_ATOMS: atom_id res chain seq x y z
N MET A 1 8.33 3.08 -11.23
CA MET A 1 7.59 4.24 -10.68
C MET A 1 8.56 5.39 -10.45
N LYS A 2 8.22 6.61 -10.86
CA LYS A 2 9.03 7.83 -10.60
C LYS A 2 8.73 8.35 -9.19
N SER A 3 9.73 8.95 -8.53
CA SER A 3 9.58 9.48 -7.17
C SER A 3 8.55 10.61 -7.12
N GLU A 4 8.56 11.50 -8.10
CA GLU A 4 7.66 12.65 -8.19
C GLU A 4 6.20 12.21 -8.28
N PHE A 5 5.93 11.18 -9.09
CA PHE A 5 4.59 10.61 -9.22
C PHE A 5 4.11 10.00 -7.90
N PHE A 6 4.99 9.26 -7.21
CA PHE A 6 4.65 8.67 -5.90
C PHE A 6 4.37 9.77 -4.86
N GLU A 7 5.17 10.83 -4.83
CA GLU A 7 5.00 11.94 -3.89
C GLU A 7 3.70 12.71 -4.12
N GLU A 8 3.31 12.92 -5.37
CA GLU A 8 2.02 13.50 -5.73
C GLU A 8 0.86 12.60 -5.32
N TRP A 9 0.92 11.31 -5.64
CA TRP A 9 -0.07 10.34 -5.17
C TRP A 9 -0.16 10.30 -3.63
N PHE A 10 0.99 10.30 -2.95
CA PHE A 10 1.08 10.26 -1.49
C PHE A 10 0.38 11.48 -0.89
N ARG A 11 0.66 12.67 -1.43
CA ARG A 11 0.07 13.93 -0.96
C ARG A 11 -1.41 14.07 -1.30
N GLU A 12 -1.78 13.82 -2.55
CA GLU A 12 -3.11 14.16 -3.06
C GLU A 12 -4.14 13.07 -2.83
N ILE A 13 -3.72 11.80 -2.75
CA ILE A 13 -4.65 10.67 -2.62
C ILE A 13 -4.50 10.05 -1.23
N PHE A 14 -3.31 9.54 -0.91
CA PHE A 14 -3.12 8.76 0.31
C PHE A 14 -3.37 9.60 1.58
N LEU A 15 -2.71 10.76 1.71
CA LEU A 15 -2.91 11.63 2.87
C LEU A 15 -4.36 12.10 3.00
N ARG A 16 -5.04 12.43 1.89
CA ARG A 16 -6.47 12.82 1.95
C ARG A 16 -7.37 11.69 2.45
N HIS A 17 -7.05 10.43 2.16
CA HIS A 17 -7.82 9.29 2.64
C HIS A 17 -7.62 9.05 4.13
N ILE A 18 -6.38 9.09 4.63
CA ILE A 18 -6.12 8.85 6.05
C ILE A 18 -6.68 9.97 6.95
N GLU A 19 -6.79 11.21 6.46
CA GLU A 19 -7.43 12.30 7.23
C GLU A 19 -8.89 12.00 7.56
N LYS A 20 -9.59 11.25 6.69
CA LYS A 20 -10.98 10.84 6.94
C LYS A 20 -11.11 9.96 8.18
N LEU A 21 -10.04 9.30 8.61
CA LEU A 21 -10.01 8.48 9.83
C LEU A 21 -10.06 9.32 11.11
N LYS A 22 -9.79 10.64 11.03
CA LYS A 22 -9.77 11.59 12.16
C LYS A 22 -8.89 11.13 13.33
N LYS A 23 -7.86 10.31 13.06
CA LYS A 23 -6.91 9.76 14.05
C LYS A 23 -5.48 10.02 13.59
N SER A 24 -4.54 10.06 14.54
CA SER A 24 -3.12 9.97 14.20
C SER A 24 -2.83 8.55 13.69
N VAL A 25 -1.95 8.43 12.70
CA VAL A 25 -1.58 7.14 12.12
C VAL A 25 -0.07 7.03 11.99
N LEU A 26 0.43 5.82 12.23
CA LEU A 26 1.77 5.41 11.90
C LEU A 26 1.76 4.78 10.51
N ILE A 27 2.47 5.40 9.57
CA ILE A 27 2.59 4.91 8.20
C ILE A 27 3.90 4.14 8.09
N VAL A 28 3.78 2.83 7.93
CA VAL A 28 4.92 1.92 7.77
C VAL A 28 5.32 1.87 6.30
N MET A 29 6.60 2.12 6.00
CA MET A 29 7.14 2.16 4.65
C MET A 29 8.36 1.25 4.50
N ASN A 30 8.51 0.61 3.35
CA ASN A 30 9.77 -0.03 2.97
C ASN A 30 10.75 1.01 2.38
N ASN A 31 12.00 0.59 2.13
CA ASN A 31 13.06 1.44 1.59
C ASN A 31 13.10 1.44 0.04
N ALA A 32 11.96 1.38 -0.65
CA ALA A 32 11.95 1.47 -2.10
C ALA A 32 12.66 2.76 -2.57
N ARG A 33 13.43 2.69 -3.67
CA ARG A 33 14.28 3.81 -4.12
C ARG A 33 13.50 5.12 -4.37
N PHE A 34 12.23 5.01 -4.75
CA PHE A 34 11.35 6.15 -5.00
C PHE A 34 10.68 6.71 -3.71
N HIS A 35 10.82 6.06 -2.56
CA HIS A 35 10.41 6.59 -1.25
C HIS A 35 11.48 7.53 -0.69
N ARG A 36 11.59 8.73 -1.25
CA ARG A 36 12.57 9.73 -0.80
C ARG A 36 12.21 10.23 0.61
N LYS A 37 12.77 9.61 1.65
CA LYS A 37 12.46 9.86 3.08
C LYS A 37 12.35 11.34 3.42
N ARG A 38 13.36 12.13 3.07
CA ARG A 38 13.41 13.59 3.33
C ARG A 38 12.27 14.37 2.68
N ILE A 39 11.75 13.93 1.54
CA ILE A 39 10.62 14.58 0.88
C ILE A 39 9.31 14.15 1.53
N LEU A 40 9.15 12.86 1.81
CA LEU A 40 7.96 12.33 2.49
C LEU A 40 7.79 12.90 3.90
N GLU A 41 8.88 13.09 4.65
CA GLU A 41 8.87 13.76 5.97
C GLU A 41 8.46 15.24 5.90
N LYS A 42 8.69 15.91 4.76
CA LYS A 42 8.19 17.28 4.54
C LYS A 42 6.72 17.32 4.12
N ILE A 43 6.26 16.28 3.42
CA ILE A 43 4.88 16.19 2.93
C ILE A 43 3.93 15.75 4.05
N ILE A 44 4.37 14.89 4.96
CA ILE A 44 3.52 14.38 6.05
C ILE A 44 3.12 15.49 7.01
N ARG A 45 1.83 15.54 7.38
CA ARG A 45 1.34 16.48 8.40
C ARG A 45 1.87 16.08 9.77
N ARG A 46 2.12 17.07 10.64
CA ARG A 46 2.64 16.89 12.02
C ARG A 46 1.85 15.89 12.88
N ARG A 47 0.61 15.58 12.49
CA ARG A 47 -0.26 14.61 13.15
C ARG A 47 0.13 13.14 12.90
N HIS A 48 0.80 12.84 11.80
CA HIS A 48 1.12 11.47 11.39
C HIS A 48 2.62 11.20 11.48
N CYS A 49 3.01 9.94 11.59
CA CYS A 49 4.40 9.53 11.69
C CYS A 49 4.76 8.56 10.56
N LEU A 50 5.97 8.69 10.00
CA LEU A 50 6.57 7.72 9.09
C LEU A 50 7.48 6.77 9.87
N PHE A 51 7.35 5.47 9.61
CA PHE A 51 8.28 4.46 10.11
C PHE A 51 8.83 3.67 8.94
N PHE A 52 10.13 3.77 8.71
CA PHE A 52 10.81 3.01 7.67
C PHE A 52 11.36 1.71 8.25
N LEU A 53 10.97 0.58 7.67
CA LEU A 53 11.46 -0.73 8.06
C LEU A 53 12.98 -0.85 7.82
N PRO A 54 13.68 -1.74 8.54
CA PRO A 54 15.06 -2.06 8.23
C PRO A 54 15.21 -2.61 6.80
N PRO A 55 16.38 -2.46 6.16
CA PRO A 55 16.64 -3.07 4.86
C PRO A 55 16.37 -4.58 4.87
N TYR A 56 15.91 -5.11 3.74
CA TYR A 56 15.66 -6.55 3.54
C TYR A 56 14.78 -7.21 4.61
N SER A 57 13.81 -6.47 5.17
CA SER A 57 12.87 -6.98 6.18
C SER A 57 11.44 -7.17 5.65
N PRO A 58 11.22 -8.00 4.60
CA PRO A 58 9.88 -8.21 4.06
C PRO A 58 8.94 -8.87 5.09
N ASP A 59 9.47 -9.68 6.00
CA ASP A 59 8.69 -10.34 7.05
C ASP A 59 8.02 -9.35 8.02
N LEU A 60 8.61 -8.15 8.15
CA LEU A 60 8.09 -7.06 8.97
C LEU A 60 7.06 -6.19 8.23
N ASN A 61 6.85 -6.41 6.92
CA ASN A 61 5.91 -5.65 6.12
C ASN A 61 4.58 -6.42 5.97
N PRO A 62 3.50 -6.06 6.70
CA PRO A 62 2.27 -6.85 6.73
C PRO A 62 1.60 -7.02 5.36
N ILE A 63 1.83 -6.08 4.42
CA ILE A 63 1.27 -6.16 3.07
C ILE A 63 1.81 -7.37 2.29
N GLU A 64 2.99 -7.90 2.61
CA GLU A 64 3.55 -9.09 1.95
C GLU A 64 2.68 -10.33 2.17
N LYS A 65 2.10 -10.47 3.37
CA LYS A 65 1.13 -11.55 3.66
C LYS A 65 -0.15 -11.37 2.86
N VAL A 66 -0.60 -10.13 2.67
CA VAL A 66 -1.76 -9.81 1.83
C VAL A 66 -1.47 -10.19 0.37
N TRP A 67 -0.29 -9.87 -0.15
CA TRP A 67 0.14 -10.23 -1.50
C TRP A 67 0.27 -11.74 -1.68
N ALA A 68 0.87 -12.46 -0.74
CA ALA A 68 0.99 -13.92 -0.81
C ALA A 68 -0.39 -14.58 -0.88
N SER A 69 -1.32 -14.13 -0.03
CA SER A 69 -2.72 -14.58 -0.02
C SER A 69 -3.44 -14.24 -1.33
N LEU A 70 -3.24 -13.03 -1.86
CA LEU A 70 -3.86 -12.62 -3.13
C LEU A 70 -3.33 -13.47 -4.29
N LYS A 71 -2.01 -13.66 -4.39
CA LYS A 71 -1.38 -14.48 -5.44
C LYS A 71 -1.89 -15.92 -5.41
N LYS A 72 -2.00 -16.52 -4.22
CA LYS A 72 -2.56 -17.87 -4.07
C LYS A 72 -3.96 -17.94 -4.66
N LYS A 73 -4.83 -17.00 -4.30
CA LYS A 73 -6.20 -16.95 -4.81
C LYS A 73 -6.26 -16.70 -6.33
N LEU A 74 -5.41 -15.82 -6.84
CA LEU A 74 -5.35 -15.54 -8.27
C LEU A 74 -4.90 -16.77 -9.07
N ASN A 75 -3.98 -17.58 -8.56
CA ASN A 75 -3.62 -18.84 -9.23
C ASN A 75 -4.85 -19.76 -9.39
N ASP A 76 -5.77 -19.76 -8.42
CA ASP A 76 -6.95 -20.60 -8.45
C ASP A 76 -8.07 -20.05 -9.35
N ILE A 77 -8.19 -18.72 -9.50
CA ILE A 77 -9.36 -18.12 -10.17
C ILE A 77 -9.05 -17.34 -11.45
N ALA A 78 -7.79 -16.98 -11.72
CA ALA A 78 -7.46 -16.04 -12.81
C ALA A 78 -7.86 -16.55 -14.19
N HIS A 79 -7.86 -17.87 -14.40
CA HIS A 79 -8.28 -18.49 -15.66
C HIS A 79 -9.79 -18.35 -15.95
N ASN A 80 -10.59 -17.94 -14.97
CA ASN A 80 -12.03 -17.69 -15.12
C ASN A 80 -12.35 -16.29 -15.62
N PHE A 81 -11.35 -15.42 -15.80
CA PHE A 81 -11.53 -14.01 -16.17
C PHE A 81 -10.80 -13.71 -17.48
N ASN A 82 -11.33 -12.74 -18.22
CA ASN A 82 -10.73 -12.31 -19.49
C ASN A 82 -9.56 -11.35 -19.26
N THR A 83 -9.56 -10.65 -18.12
CA THR A 83 -8.50 -9.69 -17.77
C THR A 83 -7.97 -9.92 -16.36
N LEU A 84 -6.69 -9.57 -16.17
CA LEU A 84 -6.08 -9.58 -14.83
C LEU A 84 -6.77 -8.58 -13.90
N GLU A 85 -7.25 -7.46 -14.42
CA GLU A 85 -7.96 -6.45 -13.65
C GLU A 85 -9.24 -7.01 -13.02
N GLU A 86 -10.06 -7.74 -13.79
CA GLU A 86 -11.26 -8.42 -13.28
C GLU A 86 -10.93 -9.44 -12.21
N ALA A 87 -9.90 -10.28 -12.45
CA ALA A 87 -9.47 -11.29 -11.51
C ALA A 87 -8.96 -10.69 -10.20
N VAL A 88 -8.12 -9.65 -10.26
CA VAL A 88 -7.58 -8.93 -9.09
C VAL A 88 -8.69 -8.24 -8.33
N THR A 89 -9.59 -7.53 -9.03
CA THR A 89 -10.72 -6.84 -8.44
C THR A 89 -11.60 -7.81 -7.66
N THR A 90 -11.99 -8.92 -8.29
CA THR A 90 -12.80 -9.97 -7.65
C THR A 90 -12.08 -10.58 -6.45
N ALA A 91 -10.79 -10.91 -6.60
CA ALA A 91 -10.00 -11.51 -5.52
C ALA A 91 -9.88 -10.58 -4.29
N LEU A 92 -9.72 -9.27 -4.52
CA LEU A 92 -9.63 -8.25 -3.48
C LEU A 92 -10.98 -8.00 -2.79
N PHE A 93 -12.08 -7.88 -3.54
CA PHE A 93 -13.41 -7.61 -2.97
C PHE A 93 -13.93 -8.73 -2.07
N ASP A 94 -13.79 -10.00 -2.47
CA ASP A 94 -14.20 -11.13 -1.61
C ASP A 94 -13.34 -11.23 -0.32
N LYS A 95 -12.19 -10.54 -0.26
CA LYS A 95 -11.41 -10.40 0.99
C LYS A 95 -11.87 -9.19 1.83
N MET A 96 -12.29 -8.09 1.20
CA MET A 96 -12.75 -6.87 1.91
C MET A 96 -14.18 -6.98 2.46
N VAL A 97 -15.03 -7.86 1.91
CA VAL A 97 -16.40 -8.09 2.41
C VAL A 97 -16.44 -8.97 3.68
N ARG A 98 -15.30 -9.52 4.11
CA ARG A 98 -15.19 -10.40 5.30
C ARG A 98 -14.64 -9.71 6.56
N PHE A 99 -14.61 -8.37 6.60
CA PHE A 99 -14.28 -7.58 7.79
C PHE A 99 -15.39 -6.59 8.12
#